data_AF-A0A377YQH2-F1
#
_entry.id   AF-A0A377YQH2-F1
#
_cell.length_a   1.000
_cell.length_b   1.000
_cell.length_c   1.000
_cell.angle_alpha   90.00
_cell.angle_beta   90.00
_cell.angle_gamma   90.00
#
_symmetry.space_group_name_H-M   'P 1'
#
loop_
_entity.id
_entity.type
_entity.pdbx_description
1 polymer ?
#
loop_
_entity_poly.entity_id
_entity_poly.type
_entity_poly.pdbx_seq_one_letter_code
_entity_poly.pdbx_strand_id
1 'polypeptide(L)'
;MTSLLDVLKEADLRIGFSDHFKSVADRENLDRQSLQQRLLLCLYGMGTNTGLKRVSGGRHGISYKELLNVRRRYVHKAALRNAISQVARAIFAVRNPAVWGEGTTSCASDSKKFGSWDQNLMTEWHIRYGGRGVMIYWHVEKKEPVHRFV
;
A
#
# COMPACT_ATOMS: atom_id res chain seq x y z
N MET A 1 3.57 -9.12 -15.88
CA MET A 1 2.83 -8.42 -14.81
C MET A 1 3.54 -8.64 -13.49
N THR A 2 3.90 -7.59 -12.76
CA THR A 2 4.53 -7.66 -11.43
C THR A 2 3.50 -7.96 -10.35
N SER A 3 3.79 -8.89 -9.44
CA SER A 3 2.90 -9.17 -8.31
C SER A 3 2.94 -8.04 -7.29
N LEU A 4 1.82 -7.77 -6.60
CA LEU A 4 1.80 -6.81 -5.49
C LEU A 4 2.78 -7.19 -4.37
N LEU A 5 2.99 -8.49 -4.14
CA LEU A 5 3.97 -8.96 -3.16
C LEU A 5 5.41 -8.61 -3.60
N ASP A 6 5.70 -8.67 -4.90
CA ASP A 6 7.00 -8.29 -5.44
C ASP A 6 7.23 -6.78 -5.32
N VAL A 7 6.20 -5.97 -5.59
CA VAL A 7 6.26 -4.51 -5.39
C VAL A 7 6.50 -4.18 -3.92
N LEU A 8 5.81 -4.87 -3.00
CA LEU A 8 5.98 -4.67 -1.56
C LEU A 8 7.39 -5.07 -1.10
N LYS A 9 7.92 -6.19 -1.59
CA LYS A 9 9.29 -6.64 -1.34
C LYS A 9 10.31 -5.64 -1.87
N GLU A 10 10.16 -5.19 -3.10
CA GLU A 10 11.06 -4.23 -3.72
C GLU A 10 11.07 -2.89 -2.97
N ALA A 11 9.90 -2.41 -2.54
CA ALA A 11 9.81 -1.22 -1.71
C ALA A 11 10.59 -1.41 -0.39
N ASP A 12 10.43 -2.55 0.27
CA ASP A 12 11.14 -2.84 1.51
C ASP A 12 12.65 -2.95 1.32
N LEU A 13 13.12 -3.57 0.23
CA LEU A 13 14.54 -3.64 -0.10
C LEU A 13 15.17 -2.27 -0.35
N ARG A 14 14.39 -1.32 -0.89
CA ARG A 14 14.88 0.05 -1.17
C ARG A 14 14.89 0.96 0.04
N ILE A 15 13.87 0.88 0.91
CA ILE A 15 13.69 1.86 1.99
C ILE A 15 13.77 1.26 3.39
N GLY A 16 13.76 -0.06 3.53
CA GLY A 16 13.87 -0.75 4.82
C GLY A 16 12.71 -0.49 5.78
N PHE A 17 11.46 -0.37 5.30
CA PHE A 17 10.33 -0.07 6.18
C PHE A 17 10.03 -1.18 7.19
N SER A 18 10.48 -2.40 6.92
CA SER A 18 10.38 -3.55 7.84
C SER A 18 11.17 -3.33 9.14
N ASP A 19 12.15 -2.42 9.17
CA ASP A 19 12.94 -2.09 10.36
C ASP A 19 12.13 -1.40 11.46
N HIS A 20 10.94 -0.87 11.13
CA HIS A 20 10.01 -0.33 12.12
C HIS A 20 9.27 -1.41 12.93
N PHE A 21 9.27 -2.66 12.48
CA PHE A 21 8.55 -3.76 13.11
C PHE A 21 9.47 -4.50 14.10
N LYS A 22 9.75 -3.86 15.23
CA LYS A 22 10.59 -4.42 16.30
C LYS A 22 9.75 -5.10 17.38
N SER A 23 10.29 -6.16 17.98
CA SER A 23 9.67 -6.74 19.18
C SER A 23 9.98 -5.89 20.40
N VAL A 24 9.08 -5.89 21.38
CA VAL A 24 9.33 -5.34 22.71
C VAL A 24 10.12 -6.34 23.57
N ALA A 25 10.21 -7.61 23.16
CA ALA A 25 10.85 -8.66 23.92
C ALA A 25 12.38 -8.69 23.69
N ASP A 26 13.13 -8.80 24.78
CA ASP A 26 14.60 -8.76 24.86
C ASP A 26 15.35 -9.90 24.13
N ARG A 27 14.64 -10.92 23.65
CA ARG A 27 15.24 -12.07 22.94
C ARG A 27 14.63 -12.22 21.55
N GLU A 28 15.36 -11.74 20.56
CA GLU A 28 15.11 -12.07 19.16
C GLU A 28 15.88 -13.34 18.80
N ASN A 29 15.14 -14.45 18.62
CA ASN A 29 15.71 -15.75 18.25
C ASN A 29 15.47 -16.09 16.77
N LEU A 30 15.12 -15.08 15.96
CA LEU A 30 14.82 -15.25 14.53
C LEU A 30 15.79 -14.41 13.72
N ASP A 31 16.35 -14.99 12.66
CA ASP A 31 17.22 -14.24 11.77
C ASP A 31 16.45 -13.13 11.03
N ARG A 32 17.16 -12.04 10.71
CA ARG A 32 16.56 -10.84 10.12
C ARG A 32 15.88 -11.13 8.78
N GLN A 33 16.44 -12.01 7.96
CA GLN A 33 15.92 -12.33 6.63
C GLN A 33 14.60 -13.10 6.70
N SER A 34 14.52 -14.11 7.57
CA SER A 34 13.29 -14.85 7.86
C SER A 34 12.25 -13.94 8.49
N LEU A 35 12.64 -13.04 9.39
CA LEU A 35 11.73 -12.06 9.98
C LEU A 35 11.14 -11.15 8.89
N GLN A 36 11.99 -10.58 8.04
CA GLN A 36 11.59 -9.72 6.92
C GLN A 36 10.62 -10.45 5.99
N GLN A 37 10.94 -11.67 5.56
CA GLN A 37 10.07 -12.46 4.70
C GLN A 37 8.70 -12.70 5.34
N ARG A 38 8.66 -13.08 6.62
CA ARG A 38 7.40 -13.32 7.35
C ARG A 38 6.60 -12.02 7.57
N LEU A 39 7.27 -10.90 7.81
CA LEU A 39 6.63 -9.58 7.91
C LEU A 39 5.97 -9.18 6.60
N LEU A 40 6.67 -9.33 5.47
CA LEU A 40 6.12 -9.00 4.15
C LEU A 40 4.88 -9.85 3.83
N LEU A 41 4.92 -11.15 4.12
CA LEU A 41 3.75 -12.04 3.95
C LEU A 41 2.59 -11.67 4.88
N CYS A 42 2.89 -11.30 6.13
CA CYS A 42 1.88 -10.81 7.07
C CYS A 42 1.22 -9.53 6.56
N LEU A 43 2.01 -8.52 6.18
CA LEU A 43 1.53 -7.24 5.68
C LEU A 43 0.73 -7.42 4.39
N TYR A 44 1.21 -8.26 3.47
CA TYR A 44 0.47 -8.62 2.26
C TYR A 44 -0.88 -9.26 2.60
N GLY A 45 -0.90 -10.27 3.49
CA GLY A 45 -2.12 -10.97 3.86
C GLY A 45 -3.15 -10.09 4.57
N MET A 46 -2.69 -9.16 5.40
CA MET A 46 -3.56 -8.19 6.09
C MET A 46 -4.02 -7.08 5.15
N GLY A 47 -3.12 -6.47 4.39
CA GLY A 47 -3.41 -5.33 3.52
C GLY A 47 -4.30 -5.68 2.32
N THR A 48 -4.26 -6.93 1.86
CA THR A 48 -5.12 -7.41 0.76
C THR A 48 -6.42 -8.07 1.25
N ASN A 49 -6.65 -8.17 2.55
CA ASN A 49 -7.73 -8.96 3.16
C ASN A 49 -7.74 -10.45 2.74
N THR A 50 -6.62 -10.97 2.20
CA THR A 50 -6.48 -12.40 1.84
C THR A 50 -6.44 -13.29 3.08
N GLY A 51 -5.90 -12.76 4.19
CA GLY A 51 -5.77 -13.46 5.46
C GLY A 51 -4.55 -14.40 5.52
N LEU A 52 -3.96 -14.53 6.72
CA LEU A 52 -2.71 -15.28 6.92
C LEU A 52 -2.84 -16.77 6.57
N LYS A 53 -4.03 -17.38 6.73
CA LYS A 53 -4.24 -18.81 6.46
C LYS A 53 -4.12 -19.13 4.96
N ARG A 54 -4.63 -18.25 4.09
CA ARG A 54 -4.45 -18.38 2.64
C ARG A 54 -3.00 -18.13 2.24
N VAL A 55 -2.37 -17.10 2.81
CA VAL A 55 -0.97 -16.78 2.51
C VAL A 55 -0.02 -17.93 2.90
N SER A 56 -0.25 -18.58 4.05
CA SER A 56 0.53 -19.77 4.45
C SER A 56 0.34 -20.99 3.55
N GLY A 57 -0.75 -21.06 2.77
CA GLY A 57 -0.96 -22.12 1.78
C GLY A 57 -0.16 -21.94 0.50
N GLY A 58 0.54 -20.81 0.33
CA GLY A 58 1.40 -20.54 -0.81
C GLY A 58 2.75 -21.28 -0.75
N ARG A 59 3.54 -21.15 -1.82
CA ARG A 59 4.85 -21.82 -1.97
C ARG A 59 5.99 -21.12 -1.22
N HIS A 60 5.72 -20.58 -0.03
CA HIS A 60 6.71 -19.83 0.76
C HIS A 60 7.38 -20.66 1.86
N GLY A 61 6.87 -21.88 2.14
CA GLY A 61 7.44 -22.75 3.16
C GLY A 61 7.24 -22.27 4.61
N ILE A 62 6.34 -21.31 4.84
CA ILE A 62 6.09 -20.71 6.16
C ILE A 62 4.70 -21.13 6.64
N SER A 63 4.64 -21.71 7.84
CA SER A 63 3.38 -22.17 8.43
C SER A 63 2.49 -21.02 8.90
N TYR A 64 1.19 -21.26 8.96
CA TYR A 64 0.23 -20.31 9.54
C TYR A 64 0.59 -19.90 10.98
N LYS A 65 1.09 -20.85 11.78
CA LYS A 65 1.46 -20.61 13.19
C LYS A 65 2.63 -19.65 13.30
N GLU A 66 3.60 -19.74 12.39
CA GLU A 66 4.74 -18.82 12.32
C GLU A 66 4.32 -17.41 11.91
N LEU A 67 3.47 -17.27 10.88
CA LEU A 67 2.92 -15.96 10.48
C LEU A 67 2.10 -15.33 11.61
N LEU A 68 1.27 -16.13 12.30
CA LEU A 68 0.47 -15.65 13.42
C LEU A 68 1.34 -15.18 14.59
N ASN A 69 2.45 -15.88 14.85
CA ASN A 69 3.43 -15.49 15.87
C ASN A 69 4.07 -14.14 15.51
N VAL A 70 4.56 -14.00 14.27
CA VAL A 70 5.17 -12.75 13.80
C VAL A 70 4.18 -11.58 13.86
N ARG A 71 2.94 -11.78 13.38
CA ARG A 71 1.89 -10.75 13.46
C ARG A 71 1.69 -10.27 14.90
N ARG A 72 1.59 -11.18 15.87
CA ARG A 72 1.34 -10.83 17.28
C ARG A 72 2.51 -10.11 17.94
N ARG A 73 3.75 -10.49 17.60
CA ARG A 73 4.95 -9.98 18.27
C ARG A 73 5.50 -8.68 17.69
N TYR A 74 5.35 -8.47 16.39
CA TYR A 74 6.04 -7.40 15.67
C TYR A 74 5.08 -6.38 15.02
N VAL A 75 3.85 -6.77 14.70
CA VAL A 75 2.89 -5.88 14.03
C VAL A 75 2.05 -5.12 15.05
N HIS A 76 2.47 -3.89 15.33
CA HIS A 76 1.77 -2.97 16.23
C HIS A 76 1.33 -1.71 15.48
N LYS A 77 0.31 -1.01 16.00
CA LYS A 77 -0.24 0.21 15.39
C LYS A 77 0.83 1.29 15.17
N ALA A 78 1.74 1.47 16.13
CA ALA A 78 2.82 2.44 16.03
C ALA A 78 3.82 2.09 14.92
N ALA A 79 4.26 0.82 14.85
CA ALA A 79 5.15 0.32 13.79
C ALA A 79 4.53 0.52 12.39
N LEU A 80 3.24 0.17 12.24
CA LEU A 80 2.50 0.40 10.99
C LEU A 80 2.46 1.88 10.61
N ARG A 81 2.18 2.78 11.55
CA ARG A 81 2.14 4.22 11.28
C ARG A 81 3.50 4.76 10.82
N ASN A 82 4.58 4.29 11.45
CA ASN A 82 5.94 4.68 11.08
C ASN A 82 6.32 4.15 9.69
N ALA A 83 6.07 2.87 9.42
CA ALA A 83 6.30 2.27 8.11
C ALA A 83 5.53 2.97 6.99
N ILE A 84 4.24 3.26 7.19
CA ILE A 84 3.42 4.02 6.23
C ILE A 84 4.02 5.43 6.00
N SER A 85 4.42 6.11 7.08
CA SER A 85 5.01 7.44 6.97
C SER A 85 6.33 7.42 6.21
N GLN A 86 7.16 6.39 6.40
CA GLN A 86 8.41 6.23 5.67
C GLN A 86 8.17 5.95 4.19
N VAL A 87 7.23 5.06 3.85
CA VAL A 87 6.83 4.79 2.45
C VAL A 87 6.33 6.08 1.80
N ALA A 88 5.46 6.83 2.46
CA ALA A 88 4.95 8.09 1.93
C ALA A 88 6.06 9.11 1.70
N ARG A 89 6.98 9.28 2.66
CA ARG A 89 8.14 10.17 2.52
C ARG A 89 9.05 9.76 1.36
N ALA A 90 9.30 8.47 1.19
CA ALA A 90 10.09 7.96 0.06
C ALA A 90 9.43 8.23 -1.28
N ILE A 91 8.10 8.07 -1.38
CA ILE A 91 7.33 8.42 -2.59
C ILE A 91 7.47 9.91 -2.90
N PHE A 92 7.32 10.77 -1.90
CA PHE A 92 7.47 12.22 -2.09
C PHE A 92 8.88 12.61 -2.52
N ALA A 93 9.91 11.98 -1.96
CA ALA A 93 11.31 12.27 -2.29
C ALA A 93 11.66 11.90 -3.75
N VAL A 94 11.01 10.87 -4.32
CA VAL A 94 11.26 10.42 -5.70
C VAL A 94 10.33 11.10 -6.73
N ARG A 95 9.30 11.80 -6.27
CA ARG A 95 8.31 12.45 -7.13
C ARG A 95 8.98 13.47 -8.04
N ASN A 96 8.77 13.34 -9.36
CA ASN A 96 9.27 14.32 -10.33
C ASN A 96 8.43 15.62 -10.24
N PRO A 97 9.02 16.76 -9.85
CA PRO A 97 8.29 18.01 -9.72
C PRO A 97 7.75 18.53 -11.06
N ALA A 98 8.38 18.20 -12.19
CA ALA A 98 7.90 18.63 -13.50
C ALA A 98 6.59 17.95 -13.91
N VAL A 99 6.35 16.72 -13.44
CA VAL A 99 5.11 15.97 -13.73
C VAL A 99 4.06 16.25 -12.67
N TRP A 100 4.47 16.48 -11.43
CA TRP A 100 3.58 16.43 -10.29
C TRP A 100 3.55 17.71 -9.43
N GLY A 101 4.35 18.73 -9.73
CA GLY A 101 4.49 19.95 -8.93
C GLY A 101 5.42 19.79 -7.71
N GLU A 102 5.74 20.90 -7.05
CA GLU A 102 6.73 20.96 -5.95
C GLU A 102 6.33 20.23 -4.66
N GLY A 103 5.09 19.75 -4.51
CA GLY A 103 4.66 18.87 -3.42
C GLY A 103 4.60 19.56 -2.06
N THR A 104 3.53 20.30 -1.77
CA THR A 104 3.20 20.68 -0.36
C THR A 104 2.32 19.61 0.31
N THR A 105 2.35 19.52 1.65
CA THR A 105 1.77 18.48 2.56
C THR A 105 0.27 18.13 2.35
N SER A 106 -0.41 18.77 1.41
CA SER A 106 -1.83 18.64 1.10
C SER A 106 -2.04 17.88 -0.21
N CYS A 107 -1.59 16.62 -0.30
CA CYS A 107 -1.95 15.76 -1.42
C CYS A 107 -3.18 14.93 -1.02
N ALA A 108 -4.37 15.40 -1.41
CA ALA A 108 -5.62 14.63 -1.33
C ALA A 108 -6.06 14.29 -2.75
N SER A 109 -6.09 12.99 -3.08
CA SER A 109 -6.63 12.47 -4.33
C SER A 109 -7.86 11.64 -4.00
N ASP A 110 -9.05 12.24 -4.11
CA ASP A 110 -10.31 11.50 -4.05
C ASP A 110 -10.89 11.42 -5.47
N SER A 111 -11.15 10.20 -5.93
CA SER A 111 -11.74 9.95 -7.23
C SER A 111 -13.27 10.05 -7.09
N LYS A 112 -13.90 11.01 -7.76
CA LYS A 112 -15.36 11.20 -7.70
C LYS A 112 -15.99 10.77 -9.02
N LYS A 113 -16.99 9.88 -8.95
CA LYS A 113 -17.80 9.48 -10.10
C LYS A 113 -18.74 10.63 -10.48
N PHE A 114 -18.70 11.04 -11.74
CA PHE A 114 -19.70 11.94 -12.32
C PHE A 114 -20.60 11.18 -13.29
N GLY A 115 -21.90 11.50 -13.27
CA GLY A 115 -22.84 11.00 -14.28
C GLY A 115 -22.45 11.57 -15.64
N SER A 116 -22.29 10.71 -16.63
CA SER A 116 -22.08 11.10 -18.03
C SER A 116 -23.24 10.59 -18.86
N TRP A 117 -23.57 11.30 -19.94
CA TRP A 117 -24.65 10.91 -20.84
C TRP A 117 -24.21 9.72 -21.72
N ASP A 118 -25.15 8.83 -22.07
CA ASP A 118 -24.91 7.46 -22.54
C ASP A 118 -24.13 7.31 -23.87
N GLN A 119 -23.74 8.39 -24.54
CA GLN A 119 -22.92 8.39 -25.76
C GLN A 119 -21.52 8.98 -25.54
N ASN A 120 -20.79 8.46 -24.56
CA ASN A 120 -19.38 8.80 -24.37
C ASN A 120 -18.52 7.53 -24.38
N LEU A 121 -17.50 7.49 -25.26
CA LEU A 121 -16.55 6.38 -25.42
C LEU A 121 -15.72 6.09 -24.14
N MET A 122 -15.74 7.00 -23.17
CA MET A 122 -15.02 6.93 -21.89
C MET A 122 -15.88 6.46 -20.71
N THR A 123 -17.15 6.09 -20.95
CA THR A 123 -18.07 5.67 -19.88
C THR A 123 -17.86 4.20 -19.52
N GLU A 124 -17.36 3.95 -18.31
CA GLU A 124 -17.20 2.60 -17.76
C GLU A 124 -18.20 2.30 -16.62
N TRP A 125 -18.47 1.00 -16.39
CA TRP A 125 -19.32 0.56 -15.30
C TRP A 125 -18.52 0.46 -13.99
N HIS A 126 -18.86 1.30 -13.01
CA HIS A 126 -18.10 1.35 -11.76
C HIS A 126 -18.77 0.56 -10.63
N ILE A 127 -18.14 -0.57 -10.23
CA ILE A 127 -18.64 -1.54 -9.23
C ILE A 127 -18.94 -0.91 -7.86
N ARG A 128 -18.16 0.07 -7.38
CA ARG A 128 -18.35 0.70 -6.05
C ARG A 128 -19.58 1.64 -5.98
N TYR A 129 -20.05 2.18 -7.10
CA TYR A 129 -21.07 3.23 -7.15
C TYR A 129 -22.29 2.87 -8.01
N GLY A 130 -22.45 1.60 -8.36
CA GLY A 130 -23.68 1.04 -8.93
C GLY A 130 -24.22 1.73 -10.20
N GLY A 131 -23.35 2.14 -11.14
CA GLY A 131 -23.83 2.67 -12.41
C GLY A 131 -22.73 3.16 -13.35
N ARG A 132 -23.12 3.61 -14.54
CA ARG A 132 -22.25 4.15 -15.59
C ARG A 132 -21.76 5.56 -15.26
N GLY A 133 -20.50 5.87 -15.55
CA GLY A 133 -19.94 7.20 -15.38
C GLY A 133 -18.45 7.26 -15.69
N VAL A 134 -17.89 8.47 -15.65
CA VAL A 134 -16.44 8.70 -15.82
C VAL A 134 -15.83 8.97 -14.45
N MET A 135 -14.64 8.41 -14.21
CA MET A 135 -13.89 8.62 -12.98
C MET A 135 -12.99 9.84 -13.13
N ILE A 136 -13.25 10.89 -12.36
CA ILE A 136 -12.42 12.09 -12.35
C ILE A 136 -11.48 12.03 -11.16
N TYR A 137 -10.17 12.10 -11.44
CA TYR A 137 -9.14 12.27 -10.43
C TYR A 137 -8.95 13.76 -10.16
N TRP A 138 -9.19 14.15 -8.90
CA TRP A 138 -8.94 15.52 -8.45
C TRP A 138 -7.61 15.55 -7.74
N HIS A 139 -6.64 16.28 -8.30
CA HIS A 139 -5.44 16.67 -7.59
C HIS A 139 -5.62 18.12 -7.14
N VAL A 140 -5.65 18.36 -5.84
CA VAL A 140 -5.70 19.71 -5.27
C VAL A 140 -4.35 20.02 -4.67
N GLU A 141 -3.60 20.92 -5.30
CA GLU A 141 -2.34 21.44 -4.75
C GLU A 141 -2.35 22.96 -4.95
N LYS A 142 -2.50 23.70 -3.84
CA LYS A 142 -2.73 25.15 -3.75
C LYS A 142 -4.01 25.66 -4.45
N LYS A 143 -5.14 25.65 -3.73
CA LYS A 143 -6.39 26.39 -4.05
C LYS A 143 -6.97 26.27 -5.47
N GLU A 144 -6.39 25.49 -6.37
CA GLU A 144 -6.83 25.34 -7.75
C GLU A 144 -6.83 23.86 -8.15
N PRO A 145 -7.95 23.34 -8.70
CA PRO A 145 -8.03 21.96 -9.17
C PRO A 145 -7.37 21.81 -10.56
N VAL A 146 -6.48 20.83 -10.71
CA VAL A 146 -5.98 20.40 -12.02
C VAL A 146 -6.78 19.20 -12.49
N HIS A 147 -7.38 19.29 -13.68
CA HIS A 147 -8.24 18.25 -14.25
C HIS A 147 -7.45 17.29 -15.15
N ARG A 148 -7.60 15.98 -14.93
CA ARG A 148 -7.17 14.96 -15.89
C ARG A 148 -8.30 13.95 -16.11
N PHE A 149 -8.79 13.87 -17.35
CA PHE A 149 -9.74 12.86 -17.79
C PHE A 149 -8.96 11.59 -18.15
N VAL A 150 -9.36 10.45 -17.57
CA VAL A 150 -8.96 9.11 -18.01
C VAL A 150 -10.23 8.31 -18.23
#